data_AF-A0A7S1QSW3-F1
#
_entry.id   AF-A0A7S1QSW3-F1
#
_cell.length_a   1.000
_cell.length_b   1.000
_cell.length_c   1.000
_cell.angle_alpha   90.00
_cell.angle_beta   90.00
_cell.angle_gamma   90.00
#
_symmetry.space_group_name_H-M   'P 1'
#
loop_
_entity.id
_entity.type
_entity.pdbx_description
1 polymer ?
#
loop_
_entity_poly.entity_id
_entity_poly.type
_entity_poly.pdbx_seq_one_letter_code
_entity_poly.pdbx_strand_id
1 'polypeptide(L)'
;NDGTAIVMFNVAYAMLQGQDYNFGAITAYLVKMAVYAWLLGLAIGGFFLLWIMAAKKKLDHASSTIQVLLTLACAYTSFIVAEGIFKISGVLCTVSASLLLASDL
;
A
#
# COMPACT_ATOMS: atom_id res chain seq x y z
N ASN A 1 6.78 10.05 6.77
CA ASN A 1 6.42 11.43 6.38
C ASN A 1 6.02 11.50 4.90
N ASP A 2 6.65 10.72 4.02
CA ASP A 2 6.35 10.73 2.58
C ASP A 2 4.91 10.28 2.29
N GLY A 3 4.46 9.20 2.94
CA GLY A 3 3.08 8.74 2.85
C GLY A 3 2.05 9.75 3.39
N THR A 4 2.40 10.56 4.39
CA THR A 4 1.51 11.63 4.88
C THR A 4 1.52 12.85 3.96
N ALA A 5 2.67 13.18 3.35
CA ALA A 5 2.81 14.28 2.42
C ALA A 5 1.97 14.07 1.15
N ILE A 6 1.94 12.85 0.60
CA ILE A 6 1.12 12.56 -0.59
C ILE A 6 -0.38 12.64 -0.30
N VAL A 7 -0.83 12.24 0.90
CA VAL A 7 -2.25 12.40 1.28
C VAL A 7 -2.62 13.88 1.44
N MET A 8 -1.74 14.68 2.04
CA MET A 8 -1.95 16.14 2.13
C MET A 8 -1.95 16.80 0.74
N PHE A 9 -1.08 16.34 -0.17
CA PHE A 9 -1.08 16.78 -1.56
C PHE A 9 -2.42 16.45 -2.25
N ASN A 10 -2.98 15.26 -2.05
CA ASN A 10 -4.27 14.89 -2.61
C ASN A 10 -5.42 15.79 -2.11
N VAL A 11 -5.39 16.17 -0.82
CA VAL A 11 -6.37 17.13 -0.26
C VAL A 11 -6.23 18.50 -0.94
N ALA A 12 -5.00 19.04 -1.03
CA ALA A 12 -4.74 20.31 -1.68
C ALA A 12 -5.14 20.30 -3.16
N TYR A 13 -4.86 19.19 -3.86
CA TYR A 13 -5.24 18.99 -5.25
C TYR A 13 -6.76 18.95 -5.44
N ALA A 14 -7.49 18.27 -4.54
CA ALA A 14 -8.95 18.26 -4.56
C ALA A 14 -9.55 19.66 -4.31
N MET A 15 -8.95 20.46 -3.41
CA MET A 15 -9.36 21.85 -3.19
C MET A 15 -9.16 22.71 -4.45
N LEU A 16 -8.07 22.53 -5.19
CA LEU A 16 -7.83 23.21 -6.48
C LEU A 16 -8.85 22.81 -7.55
N GLN A 17 -9.45 21.62 -7.45
CA GLN A 17 -10.54 21.17 -8.32
C GLN A 17 -11.92 21.69 -7.86
N GLY A 18 -11.98 22.53 -6.84
CA GLY A 18 -13.22 23.14 -6.33
C GLY A 18 -13.93 22.33 -5.25
N GLN A 19 -13.27 21.38 -4.60
CA GLN A 19 -13.82 20.69 -3.42
C GLN A 19 -13.60 21.53 -2.16
N ASP A 20 -14.68 21.88 -1.46
CA ASP A 20 -14.60 22.56 -0.17
C ASP A 20 -14.33 21.59 0.96
N TYR A 21 -13.24 21.83 1.69
CA TYR A 21 -12.82 21.03 2.83
C TYR A 21 -12.78 21.89 4.09
N ASN A 22 -13.66 21.59 5.04
CA ASN A 22 -13.54 22.07 6.43
C ASN A 22 -12.42 21.29 7.14
N PHE A 23 -11.75 21.91 8.12
CA PHE A 23 -10.84 21.25 9.07
C PHE A 23 -11.31 19.85 9.51
N GLY A 24 -12.56 19.69 9.95
CA GLY A 24 -13.11 18.39 10.36
C GLY A 24 -13.17 17.35 9.22
N ALA A 25 -13.49 17.79 8.00
CA ALA A 25 -13.50 16.92 6.83
C ALA A 25 -12.09 16.47 6.43
N ILE A 26 -11.09 17.37 6.54
CA ILE A 26 -9.68 17.05 6.32
C ILE A 26 -9.21 16.03 7.35
N THR A 27 -9.49 16.23 8.64
CA THR A 27 -9.10 15.29 9.69
C THR A 27 -9.73 13.91 9.48
N ALA A 28 -11.03 13.85 9.17
CA ALA A 28 -11.71 12.60 8.88
C ALA A 28 -11.13 11.91 7.64
N TYR A 29 -10.81 12.67 6.59
CA TYR A 29 -10.18 12.16 5.38
C TYR A 29 -8.80 11.56 5.67
N LEU A 30 -7.96 12.26 6.43
CA LEU A 30 -6.62 11.79 6.80
C LEU A 30 -6.67 10.51 7.62
N VAL A 31 -7.54 10.43 8.64
CA VAL A 31 -7.70 9.23 9.47
C VAL A 31 -8.22 8.06 8.63
N LYS A 32 -9.22 8.31 7.78
CA LYS A 32 -9.75 7.30 6.87
C LYS A 32 -8.66 6.79 5.92
N MET A 33 -7.92 7.68 5.27
CA MET A 33 -6.86 7.28 4.35
C MET A 33 -5.76 6.49 5.05
N ALA A 34 -5.32 6.93 6.23
CA ALA A 34 -4.28 6.26 7.00
C ALA A 34 -4.72 4.84 7.43
N VAL A 35 -5.90 4.70 8.04
CA VAL A 35 -6.35 3.41 8.59
C VAL A 35 -6.71 2.43 7.48
N TYR A 36 -7.50 2.85 6.49
CA TYR A 36 -7.99 1.94 5.45
C TYR A 36 -6.87 1.51 4.50
N ALA A 37 -5.98 2.44 4.09
CA ALA A 37 -4.84 2.07 3.25
C ALA A 37 -3.87 1.16 3.99
N TRP A 38 -3.66 1.39 5.29
CA TRP A 38 -2.79 0.55 6.10
C TRP A 38 -3.34 -0.87 6.25
N LEU A 39 -4.62 -1.02 6.60
CA LEU A 39 -5.27 -2.33 6.72
C LEU A 39 -5.29 -3.10 5.39
N LEU A 40 -5.60 -2.43 4.29
CA LEU A 40 -5.57 -3.06 2.96
C LEU A 40 -4.14 -3.50 2.60
N GLY A 41 -3.14 -2.67 2.89
CA GLY A 41 -1.75 -3.01 2.68
C GLY A 41 -1.31 -4.24 3.47
N LEU A 42 -1.72 -4.37 4.74
CA LEU A 42 -1.44 -5.58 5.53
C LEU A 42 -2.10 -6.83 4.93
N ALA A 43 -3.34 -6.73 4.45
CA ALA A 43 -4.02 -7.86 3.84
C ALA A 43 -3.32 -8.33 2.55
N ILE A 44 -2.93 -7.39 1.67
CA ILE A 44 -2.22 -7.69 0.42
C ILE A 44 -0.81 -8.21 0.73
N GLY A 45 -0.09 -7.55 1.62
CA GLY A 45 1.25 -7.97 2.06
C GLY A 45 1.24 -9.36 2.65
N GLY A 46 0.26 -9.68 3.51
CA GLY A 46 0.12 -11.00 4.13
C GLY A 46 -0.18 -12.09 3.11
N PHE A 47 -1.04 -11.80 2.13
CA PHE A 47 -1.29 -12.73 1.01
C PHE A 47 -0.01 -13.05 0.22
N PHE A 48 0.76 -12.02 -0.16
CA PHE A 48 2.01 -12.21 -0.88
C PHE A 48 3.10 -12.85 -0.01
N LEU A 49 3.13 -12.56 1.29
CA LEU A 49 4.04 -13.19 2.23
C LEU A 49 3.85 -14.71 2.27
N LEU A 50 2.61 -15.16 2.45
CA LEU A 50 2.28 -16.58 2.45
C LEU A 50 2.66 -17.24 1.12
N TRP A 51 2.45 -16.54 0.01
CA TRP A 51 2.83 -17.02 -1.31
C TRP A 51 4.36 -17.14 -1.46
N ILE A 52 5.12 -16.14 -1.01
CA ILE A 52 6.59 -16.17 -1.03
C ILE A 52 7.11 -17.30 -0.14
N MET A 53 6.55 -17.49 1.06
CA MET A 53 6.94 -18.58 1.96
C MET A 53 6.67 -19.95 1.33
N ALA A 54 5.54 -20.12 0.65
CA ALA A 54 5.22 -21.35 -0.06
C ALA A 54 6.15 -21.61 -1.26
N ALA A 55 6.60 -20.54 -1.93
CA ALA A 55 7.51 -20.63 -3.07
C ALA A 55 9.00 -20.84 -2.68
N LYS A 56 9.36 -20.64 -1.40
CA LYS A 56 10.74 -20.70 -0.90
C LYS A 56 11.23 -22.16 -0.85
N LYS A 57 11.81 -22.66 -1.95
CA LYS A 57 12.40 -24.00 -2.03
C LYS A 57 13.93 -23.90 -1.98
N LYS A 58 14.52 -24.32 -0.86
CA LYS A 58 15.96 -24.12 -0.53
C LYS A 58 16.98 -24.72 -1.53
N LEU A 59 16.54 -25.60 -2.43
CA LEU A 59 17.42 -26.33 -3.36
C LEU A 59 17.28 -25.84 -4.82
N ASP A 60 16.46 -24.83 -5.08
CA ASP A 60 16.19 -24.34 -6.44
C ASP A 60 16.79 -22.94 -6.65
N HIS A 61 17.70 -22.81 -7.63
CA HIS A 61 18.32 -21.54 -7.99
C HIS A 61 17.30 -20.51 -8.52
N ALA A 62 16.14 -20.96 -9.04
CA ALA A 62 15.07 -20.07 -9.47
C ALA A 62 14.32 -19.41 -8.30
N SER A 63 14.50 -19.91 -7.07
CA SER A 63 13.75 -19.43 -5.89
C SER A 63 13.98 -17.95 -5.59
N SER A 64 15.17 -17.41 -5.90
CA SER A 64 15.48 -15.99 -5.65
C SER A 64 14.80 -15.07 -6.66
N THR A 65 14.80 -15.43 -7.94
CA THR A 65 14.10 -14.67 -8.99
C THR A 65 12.60 -14.65 -8.74
N ILE A 66 12.01 -15.78 -8.37
CA ILE A 66 10.58 -15.87 -8.03
C ILE A 66 10.24 -14.95 -6.86
N GLN A 67 11.05 -14.94 -5.80
CA GLN A 67 10.85 -14.06 -4.65
C GLN A 67 10.86 -12.58 -5.04
N VAL A 68 11.81 -12.15 -5.88
CA VAL A 68 11.88 -10.76 -6.38
C VAL A 68 10.66 -10.41 -7.25
N LEU A 69 10.20 -11.33 -8.09
CA LEU A 69 9.00 -11.11 -8.90
C LEU A 69 7.74 -10.97 -8.04
N LEU A 70 7.60 -11.80 -7.00
CA LEU A 70 6.46 -11.70 -6.08
C LEU A 70 6.49 -10.41 -5.25
N THR A 71 7.65 -9.94 -4.79
CA THR A 71 7.73 -8.67 -4.07
C THR A 71 7.39 -7.49 -4.97
N LEU A 72 7.84 -7.51 -6.24
CA LEU A 72 7.48 -6.49 -7.23
C LEU A 72 5.96 -6.53 -7.53
N ALA A 73 5.40 -7.72 -7.71
CA ALA A 73 3.97 -7.92 -7.93
C ALA A 73 3.14 -7.45 -6.73
N CYS A 74 3.60 -7.70 -5.50
CA CYS A 74 2.97 -7.19 -4.29
C CYS A 74 2.90 -5.66 -4.31
N ALA A 75 4.02 -4.99 -4.58
CA ALA A 75 4.10 -3.52 -4.55
C ALA A 75 3.21 -2.85 -5.61
N TYR A 76 3.16 -3.39 -6.83
CA TYR A 76 2.28 -2.86 -7.89
C TYR A 76 0.81 -3.18 -7.61
N THR A 77 0.51 -4.40 -7.14
CA THR A 77 -0.86 -4.82 -6.83
C THR A 77 -1.44 -3.98 -5.69
N SER A 78 -0.68 -3.78 -4.60
CA SER A 78 -1.10 -2.93 -3.49
C SER A 78 -1.41 -1.50 -3.92
N PHE A 79 -0.60 -0.94 -4.81
CA PHE A 79 -0.81 0.41 -5.33
C PHE A 79 -2.06 0.50 -6.23
N ILE A 80 -2.15 -0.38 -7.24
CA ILE A 80 -3.22 -0.35 -8.25
C ILE A 80 -4.58 -0.64 -7.62
N VAL A 81 -4.65 -1.61 -6.69
CA VAL A 81 -5.90 -1.94 -6.00
C VAL A 81 -6.36 -0.77 -5.13
N ALA A 82 -5.45 -0.14 -4.38
CA ALA A 82 -5.78 0.99 -3.52
C ALA A 82 -6.26 2.22 -4.31
N GLU A 83 -5.51 2.70 -5.30
CA GLU A 83 -5.86 3.90 -6.10
C GLU A 83 -6.97 3.63 -7.12
N GLY A 84 -6.90 2.47 -7.78
CA GLY A 84 -7.79 2.10 -8.87
C GLY A 84 -9.19 1.77 -8.37
N ILE A 85 -9.27 0.88 -7.37
CA ILE A 85 -10.54 0.27 -6.93
C ILE A 85 -11.08 0.99 -5.71
N PHE A 86 -10.28 1.14 -4.66
CA PHE A 86 -10.75 1.67 -3.37
C PHE A 86 -10.67 3.19 -3.24
N LYS A 87 -10.01 3.87 -4.18
CA LYS A 87 -9.79 5.33 -4.16
C LYS A 87 -9.13 5.80 -2.85
N ILE A 88 -8.22 4.99 -2.32
CA ILE A 88 -7.40 5.31 -1.16
C ILE A 88 -5.92 5.42 -1.55
N SER A 89 -5.10 5.97 -0.66
CA SER A 89 -3.68 6.20 -0.96
C SER A 89 -2.94 4.90 -1.29
N GLY A 90 -2.55 4.75 -2.55
CA GLY A 90 -1.77 3.61 -3.02
C GLY A 90 -0.38 3.57 -2.40
N VAL A 91 0.23 4.73 -2.20
CA VAL A 91 1.55 4.83 -1.56
C VAL A 91 1.52 4.30 -0.13
N LEU A 92 0.55 4.71 0.69
CA LEU A 92 0.42 4.20 2.07
C LEU A 92 0.12 2.70 2.10
N CYS A 93 -0.73 2.22 1.18
CA CYS A 93 -1.02 0.80 1.03
C CYS A 93 0.24 -0.01 0.70
N THR A 94 1.04 0.45 -0.27
CA THR A 94 2.30 -0.21 -0.67
C THR A 94 3.34 -0.18 0.44
N VAL A 95 3.46 0.92 1.19
CA VAL A 95 4.37 0.99 2.34
C VAL A 95 3.95 0.00 3.43
N SER A 96 2.65 -0.07 3.75
CA SER A 96 2.14 -1.04 4.73
C SER A 96 2.40 -2.49 4.31
N ALA A 97 2.11 -2.83 3.05
CA ALA A 97 2.38 -4.17 2.51
C ALA A 97 3.87 -4.51 2.57
N SER A 98 4.74 -3.56 2.20
CA SER A 98 6.19 -3.74 2.20
C SER A 98 6.78 -3.84 3.60
N LEU A 99 6.23 -3.13 4.58
CA LEU A 99 6.63 -3.23 5.98
C LEU A 99 6.37 -4.62 6.53
N LEU A 100 5.21 -5.21 6.22
CA LEU A 100 4.87 -6.57 6.63
C LEU A 100 5.78 -7.60 5.96
N LEU A 101 6.09 -7.43 4.67
CA LEU A 101 7.07 -8.27 4.01
C LEU A 101 8.46 -8.12 4.64
N ALA A 102 8.87 -6.91 5.02
CA ALA A 102 10.18 -6.69 5.61
C ALA A 102 10.33 -7.25 7.04
N SER A 103 9.24 -7.34 7.81
CA SER A 103 9.29 -7.85 9.18
C SER A 103 9.41 -9.38 9.27
N ASP A 104 8.87 -10.10 8.30
CA ASP A 104 8.61 -11.55 8.40
C ASP A 104 9.33 -12.40 7.33
N LEU A 105 10.16 -11.78 6.47
CA LEU A 105 10.91 -12.44 5.39
C LEU A 105 12.37 -12.72 5.76
#